data_AF-A0A3N6S330-F1
#
_entry.id   AF-A0A3N6S330-F1
#
_cell.length_a   1.000
_cell.length_b   1.000
_cell.length_c   1.000
_cell.angle_alpha   90.00
_cell.angle_beta   90.00
_cell.angle_gamma   90.00
#
_symmetry.space_group_name_H-M   'P 1'
#
loop_
_entity.id
_entity.type
_entity.pdbx_description
1 polymer ?
#
loop_
_entity_poly.entity_id
_entity_poly.type
_entity_poly.pdbx_seq_one_letter_code
_entity_poly.pdbx_strand_id
1 'polypeptide(L)'
;MARLLWLLLLCQSGMALAGGGWQASSNGPGLQIRGQQMFSPALSAPEKVSGAITQIAWRYRLNAPPPSGLVVHLCAQTRCVVLEGASGSTRGLTNVSAAESLHFVYGVQGKGKLPQTLRVLSNEVMVNYR
;
A
#
# COMPACT_ATOMS: atom_id res chain seq x y z
N MET A 1 -51.38 24.13 19.93
CA MET A 1 -50.86 22.86 19.38
C MET A 1 -49.74 23.05 18.34
N ALA A 2 -49.02 24.19 18.31
CA ALA A 2 -48.07 24.50 17.22
C ALA A 2 -46.63 24.81 17.68
N ARG A 3 -46.29 24.59 18.96
CA ARG A 3 -44.93 24.89 19.49
C ARG A 3 -44.08 23.67 19.85
N LEU A 4 -44.64 22.47 19.83
CA LEU A 4 -43.89 21.23 20.12
C LEU A 4 -43.28 20.57 18.88
N LEU A 5 -43.66 20.99 17.66
CA LEU A 5 -43.17 20.35 16.42
C LEU A 5 -41.80 20.86 15.93
N TRP A 6 -41.21 21.88 16.56
CA TRP A 6 -39.93 22.47 16.12
C TRP A 6 -38.69 21.92 16.81
N LEU A 7 -38.82 21.04 17.81
CA LEU A 7 -37.67 20.47 18.54
C LEU A 7 -37.21 19.09 18.04
N LEU A 8 -37.90 18.49 17.06
CA LEU A 8 -37.57 17.15 16.55
C LEU A 8 -36.73 17.16 15.25
N LEU A 9 -36.40 18.33 14.69
CA LEU A 9 -35.78 18.42 13.36
C LEU A 9 -34.25 18.63 13.34
N LEU A 10 -33.56 18.69 14.47
CA LEU A 10 -32.14 19.08 14.54
C LEU A 10 -31.15 17.98 14.95
N CYS A 11 -31.58 16.72 15.07
CA CYS A 11 -30.73 15.61 15.51
C CYS A 11 -30.51 14.53 14.43
N GLN A 12 -30.26 14.95 13.19
CA GLN A 12 -29.68 14.07 12.17
C GLN A 12 -28.23 14.48 11.93
N SER A 13 -27.40 14.39 12.97
CA SER A 13 -25.95 14.28 12.79
C SER A 13 -25.67 12.91 12.19
N GLY A 14 -25.82 12.82 10.86
CA GLY A 14 -25.31 11.68 10.11
C GLY A 14 -23.86 11.46 10.49
N MET A 15 -23.56 10.32 11.08
CA MET A 15 -22.17 9.88 11.26
C MET A 15 -21.56 9.78 9.87
N ALA A 16 -20.81 10.81 9.46
CA ALA A 16 -19.94 10.70 8.32
C ALA A 16 -18.89 9.65 8.70
N LEU A 17 -19.04 8.43 8.17
CA LEU A 17 -17.91 7.51 8.01
C LEU A 17 -16.91 8.25 7.13
N ALA A 18 -15.98 8.96 7.76
CA ALA A 18 -14.99 9.77 7.08
C ALA A 18 -14.00 8.83 6.37
N GLY A 19 -14.40 8.38 5.17
CA GLY A 19 -13.51 7.73 4.24
C GLY A 19 -12.48 8.72 3.72
N GLY A 20 -11.29 8.23 3.43
CA GLY A 20 -10.20 9.05 2.89
C GLY A 20 -9.26 8.25 2.02
N GLY A 21 -8.34 8.98 1.39
CA GLY A 21 -7.28 8.40 0.58
C GLY A 21 -5.96 9.09 0.87
N TRP A 22 -4.87 8.33 0.87
CA TRP A 22 -3.52 8.87 0.84
C TRP A 22 -2.68 8.16 -0.22
N GLN A 23 -1.65 8.84 -0.69
CA GLN A 23 -0.71 8.28 -1.67
C GLN A 23 0.72 8.63 -1.26
N ALA A 24 1.64 7.72 -1.57
CA ALA A 24 3.06 7.91 -1.32
C ALA A 24 3.89 7.16 -2.36
N SER A 25 5.10 7.65 -2.58
CA SER A 25 6.05 7.06 -3.53
C SER A 25 7.48 7.15 -3.05
N SER A 26 8.31 6.18 -3.41
CA SER A 26 9.75 6.21 -3.16
C SER A 26 10.51 5.52 -4.29
N ASN A 27 11.81 5.81 -4.40
CA ASN A 27 12.71 4.91 -5.13
C ASN A 27 12.81 3.57 -4.38
N GLY A 28 13.09 2.47 -5.09
CA GLY A 28 13.22 1.14 -4.50
C GLY A 28 14.65 0.63 -4.46
N PRO A 29 14.85 -0.59 -3.95
CA PRO A 29 16.19 -1.17 -3.81
C PRO A 29 16.76 -1.65 -5.14
N GLY A 30 18.08 -1.92 -5.13
CA GLY A 30 18.73 -2.74 -6.16
C GLY A 30 18.82 -4.19 -5.70
N LEU A 31 18.53 -5.12 -6.61
CA LEU A 31 18.68 -6.56 -6.39
C LEU A 31 19.87 -7.07 -7.21
N GLN A 32 20.76 -7.81 -6.54
CA GLN A 32 21.94 -8.42 -7.17
C GLN A 32 22.07 -9.91 -6.87
N ILE A 33 21.44 -10.41 -5.81
CA ILE A 33 21.59 -11.78 -5.33
C ILE A 33 20.21 -12.43 -5.26
N ARG A 34 20.07 -13.60 -5.89
CA ARG A 34 18.87 -14.42 -5.80
C ARG A 34 18.76 -15.05 -4.41
N GLY A 35 17.53 -15.24 -3.95
CA GLY A 35 17.24 -15.78 -2.61
C GLY A 35 17.34 -14.75 -1.49
N GLN A 36 17.66 -13.49 -1.80
CA GLN A 36 17.61 -12.38 -0.86
C GLN A 36 16.33 -11.57 -1.06
N GLN A 37 15.85 -10.98 0.04
CA GLN A 37 14.76 -10.02 0.04
C GLN A 37 15.30 -8.63 0.36
N MET A 38 14.83 -7.64 -0.40
CA MET A 38 15.19 -6.24 -0.24
C MET A 38 13.93 -5.41 -0.03
N PHE A 39 13.97 -4.50 0.94
CA PHE A 39 12.86 -3.65 1.32
C PHE A 39 12.98 -2.28 0.64
N SER A 40 11.84 -1.72 0.22
CA SER A 40 11.76 -0.30 -0.09
C SER A 40 11.82 0.55 1.20
N PRO A 41 12.15 1.84 1.09
CA PRO A 41 11.76 2.82 2.10
C PRO A 41 10.28 2.72 2.47
N ALA A 42 9.94 3.18 3.66
CA ALA A 42 8.57 3.20 4.16
C ALA A 42 7.72 4.18 3.35
N LEU A 43 6.51 3.76 2.99
CA LEU A 43 5.48 4.58 2.38
C LEU A 43 4.39 4.83 3.42
N SER A 44 4.19 6.08 3.79
CA SER A 44 3.28 6.47 4.88
C SER A 44 2.40 7.63 4.44
N ALA A 45 1.26 7.80 5.10
CA ALA A 45 0.41 8.96 4.88
C ALA A 45 1.17 10.27 5.18
N PRO A 46 1.07 11.30 4.32
CA PRO A 46 1.75 12.58 4.54
C PRO A 46 1.12 13.39 5.70
N GLU A 47 -0.14 13.10 6.01
CA GLU A 47 -0.89 13.70 7.11
C GLU A 47 -1.33 12.62 8.10
N LYS A 48 -1.70 13.04 9.31
CA LYS A 48 -2.24 12.12 10.31
C LYS A 48 -3.62 11.62 9.86
N VAL A 49 -3.69 10.34 9.54
CA VAL A 49 -4.93 9.65 9.18
C VAL A 49 -5.34 8.66 10.27
N SER A 50 -6.61 8.29 10.28
CA SER A 50 -7.17 7.27 11.16
C SER A 50 -8.21 6.46 10.39
N GLY A 51 -8.46 5.23 10.84
CA GLY A 51 -9.37 4.31 10.17
C GLY A 51 -8.62 3.08 9.65
N ALA A 52 -9.36 2.25 8.92
CA ALA A 52 -8.89 0.99 8.40
C ALA A 52 -8.75 1.02 6.89
N ILE A 53 -7.66 0.45 6.38
CA ILE A 53 -7.44 0.26 4.94
C ILE A 53 -8.60 -0.57 4.37
N THR A 54 -9.11 -0.13 3.22
CA THR A 54 -10.17 -0.80 2.46
C THR A 54 -9.67 -1.37 1.14
N GLN A 55 -8.77 -0.65 0.47
CA GLN A 55 -8.17 -1.05 -0.80
C GLN A 55 -6.88 -0.29 -1.03
N ILE A 56 -5.91 -0.93 -1.67
CA ILE A 56 -4.66 -0.30 -2.07
C ILE A 56 -4.48 -0.50 -3.57
N ALA A 57 -4.36 0.60 -4.33
CA ALA A 57 -3.80 0.56 -5.67
C ALA A 57 -2.29 0.74 -5.58
N TRP A 58 -1.54 0.01 -6.41
CA TRP A 58 -0.09 -0.01 -6.32
C TRP A 58 0.54 -0.06 -7.71
N ARG A 59 1.76 0.45 -7.82
CA ARG A 59 2.58 0.40 -9.03
C ARG A 59 4.05 0.41 -8.64
N TYR A 60 4.87 -0.34 -9.37
CA TYR A 60 6.31 -0.22 -9.32
C TYR A 60 6.90 -0.21 -10.73
N ARG A 61 8.11 0.34 -10.86
CA ARG A 61 8.85 0.39 -12.13
C ARG A 61 10.23 -0.21 -11.95
N LEU A 62 10.64 -1.03 -12.90
CA LEU A 62 11.97 -1.63 -12.96
C LEU A 62 12.78 -0.99 -14.09
N ASN A 63 14.10 -1.02 -13.98
CA ASN A 63 15.00 -0.56 -15.07
C ASN A 63 15.06 -1.53 -16.26
N ALA A 64 14.52 -2.75 -16.12
CA ALA A 64 14.51 -3.80 -17.12
C ALA A 64 13.24 -4.67 -16.94
N PRO A 65 12.89 -5.53 -17.91
CA PRO A 65 11.82 -6.51 -17.74
C PRO A 65 12.01 -7.37 -16.47
N PRO A 66 10.91 -7.78 -15.80
CA PRO A 66 11.01 -8.58 -14.58
C PRO A 66 11.69 -9.94 -14.89
N PRO A 67 12.74 -10.33 -14.15
CA PRO A 67 13.36 -11.63 -14.33
C PRO A 67 12.44 -12.76 -13.86
N SER A 68 12.68 -13.97 -14.37
CA SER A 68 11.96 -15.16 -13.88
C SER A 68 12.19 -15.37 -12.38
N GLY A 69 11.10 -15.68 -11.69
CA GLY A 69 11.09 -15.88 -10.24
C GLY A 69 11.16 -14.59 -9.42
N LEU A 70 10.99 -13.40 -10.02
CA LEU A 70 10.72 -12.18 -9.25
C LEU A 70 9.42 -12.37 -8.46
N VAL A 71 9.50 -12.13 -7.15
CA VAL A 71 8.36 -12.07 -6.24
C VAL A 71 8.38 -10.71 -5.57
N VAL A 72 7.22 -10.06 -5.55
CA VAL A 72 7.05 -8.76 -4.92
C VAL A 72 5.91 -8.87 -3.92
N HIS A 73 6.14 -8.38 -2.70
CA HIS A 73 5.11 -8.25 -1.69
C HIS A 73 4.90 -6.79 -1.33
N LEU A 74 3.67 -6.46 -0.91
CA LEU A 74 3.39 -5.25 -0.16
C LEU A 74 3.13 -5.65 1.30
N CYS A 75 3.92 -5.09 2.21
CA CYS A 75 3.90 -5.44 3.63
C CYS A 75 3.48 -4.24 4.48
N ALA A 76 2.49 -4.47 5.33
CA ALA A 76 2.26 -3.72 6.56
C ALA A 76 3.06 -4.35 7.71
N GLN A 77 2.89 -3.86 8.95
CA GLN A 77 3.70 -4.32 10.09
C GLN A 77 3.55 -5.82 10.39
N THR A 78 2.34 -6.37 10.22
CA THR A 78 1.99 -7.74 10.61
C THR A 78 1.50 -8.60 9.46
N ARG A 79 1.36 -8.04 8.25
CA ARG A 79 0.76 -8.73 7.11
C ARG A 79 1.40 -8.30 5.81
N CYS A 80 1.66 -9.27 4.96
CA CYS A 80 2.11 -9.06 3.60
C CYS A 80 1.13 -9.66 2.59
N VAL A 81 1.06 -9.07 1.41
CA VAL A 81 0.30 -9.60 0.26
C VAL A 81 1.23 -9.72 -0.93
N VAL A 82 1.10 -10.81 -1.68
CA VAL A 82 1.82 -10.98 -2.96
C VAL A 82 1.20 -10.04 -3.99
N LEU A 83 2.05 -9.44 -4.83
CA LEU A 83 1.65 -8.56 -5.93
C LEU A 83 1.90 -9.25 -7.27
N GLU A 84 0.86 -9.28 -8.10
CA GLU A 84 0.93 -9.87 -9.45
C GLU A 84 1.09 -8.78 -10.51
N GLY A 85 2.18 -8.84 -11.27
CA GLY A 85 2.53 -7.83 -12.27
C GLY A 85 3.18 -6.57 -11.69
N ALA A 86 3.31 -5.52 -12.51
CA ALA A 86 3.98 -4.27 -12.12
C ALA A 86 3.03 -3.19 -11.57
N SER A 87 1.72 -3.41 -11.67
CA SER A 87 0.69 -2.52 -11.13
C SER A 87 -0.61 -3.28 -10.93
N GLY A 88 -1.41 -2.86 -9.96
CA GLY A 88 -2.72 -3.45 -9.74
C GLY A 88 -3.43 -2.84 -8.53
N SER A 89 -4.34 -3.62 -7.96
CA SER A 89 -4.98 -3.29 -6.69
C SER A 89 -5.12 -4.53 -5.81
N THR A 90 -5.20 -4.33 -4.49
CA THR A 90 -5.34 -5.41 -3.52
C THR A 90 -6.24 -5.00 -2.38
N ARG A 91 -6.96 -5.99 -1.84
CA ARG A 91 -7.74 -5.90 -0.59
C ARG A 91 -7.15 -6.78 0.51
N GLY A 92 -5.97 -7.38 0.30
CA GLY A 92 -5.38 -8.30 1.28
C GLY A 92 -4.85 -7.62 2.54
N LEU A 93 -4.64 -6.29 2.51
CA LEU A 93 -4.30 -5.48 3.68
C LEU A 93 -5.52 -4.75 4.27
N THR A 94 -6.74 -5.24 4.01
CA THR A 94 -7.94 -4.72 4.66
C THR A 94 -7.87 -4.86 6.19
N ASN A 95 -8.48 -3.90 6.88
CA ASN A 95 -8.51 -3.81 8.36
C ASN A 95 -7.14 -3.56 9.02
N VAL A 96 -6.09 -3.34 8.24
CA VAL A 96 -4.83 -2.74 8.74
C VAL A 96 -5.07 -1.25 8.99
N SER A 97 -4.40 -0.67 9.99
CA SER A 97 -4.54 0.77 10.27
C SER A 97 -4.08 1.59 9.07
N ALA A 98 -4.85 2.60 8.67
CA ALA A 98 -4.49 3.51 7.59
C ALA A 98 -3.26 4.37 7.91
N ALA A 99 -2.87 4.46 9.19
CA ALA A 99 -1.68 5.17 9.66
C ALA A 99 -0.41 4.32 9.63
N GLU A 100 -0.51 3.02 9.36
CA GLU A 100 0.66 2.16 9.23
C GLU A 100 1.46 2.47 7.97
N SER A 101 2.78 2.39 8.11
CA SER A 101 3.70 2.45 6.98
C SER A 101 3.66 1.14 6.19
N LEU A 102 3.74 1.25 4.87
CA LEU A 102 3.82 0.13 3.95
C LEU A 102 5.20 0.03 3.32
N HIS A 103 5.65 -1.18 3.05
CA HIS A 103 6.92 -1.45 2.37
C HIS A 103 6.70 -2.42 1.22
N PHE A 104 7.33 -2.14 0.07
CA PHE A 104 7.50 -3.17 -0.94
C PHE A 104 8.69 -4.05 -0.55
N VAL A 105 8.52 -5.36 -0.72
CA VAL A 105 9.58 -6.35 -0.49
C VAL A 105 9.81 -7.09 -1.80
N TYR A 106 11.02 -6.97 -2.32
CA TYR A 106 11.43 -7.56 -3.58
C TYR A 106 12.35 -8.74 -3.34
N GLY A 107 12.13 -9.86 -4.02
CA GLY A 107 13.07 -10.97 -4.05
C GLY A 107 13.06 -11.67 -5.40
N VAL A 108 14.18 -12.27 -5.79
CA VAL A 108 14.22 -13.15 -6.97
C VAL A 108 14.55 -14.55 -6.51
N GLN A 109 13.70 -15.52 -6.81
CA GLN A 109 13.89 -16.92 -6.44
C GLN A 109 15.19 -17.49 -7.05
N GLY A 110 15.73 -18.51 -6.37
CA GLY A 110 16.97 -19.20 -6.73
C GLY A 110 18.15 -18.83 -5.83
N LYS A 111 19.37 -19.08 -6.32
CA LYS A 111 20.64 -18.83 -5.62
C LYS A 111 21.64 -18.15 -6.56
N GLY A 112 22.66 -17.50 -5.99
CA GLY A 112 23.73 -16.86 -6.75
C GLY A 112 23.40 -15.45 -7.24
N LYS A 113 24.28 -14.88 -8.06
CA LYS A 113 24.16 -13.50 -8.56
C LYS A 113 23.19 -13.40 -9.73
N LEU A 114 22.50 -12.27 -9.85
CA LEU A 114 21.78 -11.90 -11.06
C LEU A 114 22.78 -11.51 -12.16
N PRO A 115 22.50 -11.80 -13.45
CA PRO A 115 23.36 -11.40 -14.56
C PRO A 115 23.59 -9.88 -14.65
N GLN A 116 22.57 -9.12 -14.28
CA GLN A 116 22.59 -7.67 -14.18
C GLN A 116 21.88 -7.24 -12.90
N THR A 117 22.29 -6.10 -12.33
CA THR A 117 21.59 -5.51 -11.19
C THR A 117 20.20 -5.05 -11.62
N LEU A 118 19.17 -5.64 -11.03
CA LEU A 118 17.79 -5.17 -11.21
C LEU A 118 17.57 -3.99 -10.27
N ARG A 119 17.21 -2.82 -10.81
CA ARG A 119 16.92 -1.62 -10.02
C ARG A 119 15.44 -1.32 -10.03
N VAL A 120 14.89 -1.08 -8.84
CA VAL A 120 13.52 -0.60 -8.69
C VAL A 120 13.52 0.92 -8.75
N LEU A 121 13.03 1.46 -9.86
CA LEU A 121 13.04 2.89 -10.17
C LEU A 121 12.01 3.65 -9.34
N SER A 122 10.81 3.09 -9.14
CA SER A 122 9.78 3.67 -8.28
C SER A 122 8.90 2.59 -7.67
N ASN A 123 8.35 2.89 -6.49
CA ASN A 123 7.28 2.17 -5.82
C ASN A 123 6.25 3.19 -5.38
N GLU A 124 4.98 2.92 -5.64
CA GLU A 124 3.89 3.86 -5.44
C GLU A 124 2.67 3.11 -4.89
N VAL A 125 2.00 3.73 -3.92
CA VAL A 125 0.70 3.26 -3.40
C VAL A 125 -0.30 4.41 -3.39
N MET A 126 -1.56 4.06 -3.58
CA MET A 126 -2.73 4.86 -3.24
C MET A 126 -3.62 4.01 -2.34
N VAL A 127 -3.78 4.43 -1.09
CA VAL A 127 -4.47 3.70 -0.03
C VAL A 127 -5.80 4.38 0.25
N ASN A 128 -6.89 3.65 0.07
CA ASN A 128 -8.23 4.05 0.48
C ASN A 128 -8.52 3.48 1.87
N TYR A 129 -9.14 4.28 2.75
CA TYR A 129 -9.49 3.88 4.11
C TYR A 129 -10.85 4.45 4.53
N ARG A 130 -11.39 3.92 5.64
CA ARG A 130 -12.62 4.40 6.27
C ARG A 130 -12.66 4.09 7.76
#